data_AF-A0A1M6VM78-F1
#
_entry.id   AF-A0A1M6VM78-F1
#
_cell.length_a   1.000
_cell.length_b   1.000
_cell.length_c   1.000
_cell.angle_alpha   90.00
_cell.angle_beta   90.00
_cell.angle_gamma   90.00
#
_symmetry.space_group_name_H-M   'P 1'
#
loop_
_entity.id
_entity.type
_entity.pdbx_description
1 polymer ?
#
loop_
_entity_poly.entity_id
_entity_poly.type
_entity_poly.pdbx_seq_one_letter_code
_entity_poly.pdbx_strand_id
1 'polypeptide(L)'
;MIARTVTTAFAASALLMAAFAATGHAQDVPGIEICTVEKTMERRTSCLQSNVDFLQKTIAKLTLDHQQKIDAANRQIEGLKGTVVGLMKTVGDLQAAQKKTDEDLKKKADAPPAKDAAPAKEGTK
;
A
#
# COMPACT_ATOMS: atom_id res chain seq x y z
N MET A 1 -16.61 11.82 12.53
CA MET A 1 -15.63 10.95 11.83
C MET A 1 -16.05 10.63 10.40
N ILE A 2 -17.32 10.26 10.15
CA ILE A 2 -17.86 9.89 8.83
C ILE A 2 -17.67 10.98 7.75
N ALA A 3 -17.94 12.26 8.07
CA ALA A 3 -17.74 13.36 7.12
C ALA A 3 -16.29 13.49 6.65
N ARG A 4 -15.33 13.28 7.57
CA ARG A 4 -13.88 13.40 7.30
C ARG A 4 -13.40 12.31 6.34
N THR A 5 -13.89 11.08 6.53
CA THR A 5 -13.62 9.93 5.65
C THR A 5 -14.21 10.07 4.25
N VAL A 6 -15.39 10.71 4.12
CA VAL A 6 -16.01 10.97 2.81
C VAL A 6 -15.22 12.01 2.03
N THR A 7 -14.77 13.09 2.67
CA THR A 7 -13.91 14.10 2.03
C THR A 7 -12.57 13.54 1.58
N THR A 8 -11.92 12.68 2.37
CA THR A 8 -10.63 12.08 1.97
C THR A 8 -10.78 11.11 0.82
N ALA A 9 -11.88 10.34 0.79
CA ALA A 9 -12.17 9.43 -0.31
C ALA A 9 -12.45 10.18 -1.62
N PHE A 10 -13.23 11.27 -1.56
CA PHE A 10 -13.48 12.11 -2.74
C PHE A 10 -12.21 12.80 -3.26
N ALA A 11 -11.37 13.32 -2.36
CA ALA A 11 -10.10 13.94 -2.73
C ALA A 11 -9.14 12.93 -3.39
N ALA A 12 -9.04 11.71 -2.85
CA ALA A 12 -8.23 10.64 -3.43
C ALA A 12 -8.72 10.23 -4.83
N SER A 13 -10.04 10.08 -5.01
CA SER A 13 -10.64 9.76 -6.31
C SER A 13 -10.45 10.89 -7.34
N ALA A 14 -10.52 12.15 -6.91
CA ALA A 14 -10.28 13.30 -7.77
C ALA A 14 -8.81 13.41 -8.21
N LEU A 15 -7.86 13.16 -7.31
CA LEU A 15 -6.43 13.08 -7.62
C LEU A 15 -6.12 11.93 -8.60
N LEU A 16 -6.77 10.78 -8.42
CA LEU A 16 -6.61 9.63 -9.30
C LEU A 16 -7.13 9.96 -10.71
N MET A 17 -8.33 10.54 -10.83
CA MET A 17 -8.90 10.98 -12.12
C MET A 17 -8.04 12.05 -12.80
N ALA A 18 -7.49 13.00 -12.05
CA ALA A 18 -6.59 14.03 -12.58
C ALA A 18 -5.27 13.43 -13.10
N ALA A 19 -4.77 12.35 -12.49
CA ALA A 19 -3.57 11.64 -12.97
C ALA A 19 -3.83 10.82 -14.26
N PHE A 20 -5.07 10.38 -14.49
CA PHE A 20 -5.48 9.64 -15.71
C PHE A 20 -5.87 10.54 -16.89
N ALA A 21 -5.98 11.85 -16.69
CA ALA A 21 -6.10 12.83 -17.78
C ALA A 21 -4.76 13.03 -18.51
N ALA A 22 -4.12 11.92 -18.91
CA ALA A 22 -2.99 11.94 -19.81
C ALA A 22 -3.52 12.26 -21.22
N THR A 23 -3.11 13.43 -21.70
CA THR A 23 -3.10 13.86 -23.10
C THR A 23 -3.04 12.67 -24.06
N GLY A 24 -4.13 12.43 -24.78
CA GLY A 24 -4.15 11.57 -25.96
C GLY A 24 -3.36 12.23 -27.09
N HIS A 25 -2.04 12.30 -26.95
CA HIS A 25 -1.18 12.39 -28.12
C HIS A 25 -1.44 11.10 -28.90
N ALA A 26 -1.78 11.22 -30.18
CA ALA A 26 -1.72 10.08 -31.08
C ALA A 26 -0.37 9.38 -30.82
N GLN A 27 -0.41 8.09 -30.52
CA GLN A 27 0.82 7.32 -30.35
C GLN A 27 1.48 7.28 -31.72
N ASP A 28 2.41 8.21 -31.90
CA ASP A 28 3.09 8.36 -33.18
C ASP A 28 3.82 7.06 -33.47
N VAL A 29 3.54 6.49 -34.65
CA VAL A 29 4.16 5.24 -35.06
C VAL A 29 5.56 5.60 -35.52
N PRO A 30 6.63 5.29 -34.76
CA PRO A 30 7.93 5.91 -34.99
C PRO A 30 8.45 5.58 -36.38
N GLY A 31 8.58 6.57 -37.27
CA GLY A 31 9.05 6.38 -38.63
C GLY A 31 7.96 6.12 -39.69
N ILE A 32 6.67 6.17 -39.33
CA ILE A 32 5.59 6.12 -40.33
C ILE A 32 5.65 7.31 -41.28
N GLU A 33 6.09 8.47 -40.78
CA GLU A 33 6.41 9.68 -41.54
C GLU A 33 7.40 9.42 -42.68
N ILE A 34 8.35 8.52 -42.46
CA ILE A 34 9.39 8.18 -43.45
C ILE A 34 8.83 7.17 -44.47
N CYS A 35 8.03 6.21 -44.00
CA CYS A 35 7.42 5.20 -44.87
C CYS A 35 6.32 5.77 -45.77
N THR A 36 5.63 6.84 -45.38
CA THR A 36 4.55 7.46 -46.17
C THR A 36 5.05 8.43 -47.23
N VAL A 37 6.26 8.99 -47.07
CA VAL A 37 6.92 9.85 -48.07
C VAL A 37 7.50 9.03 -49.23
N GLU A 38 7.70 7.73 -49.04
CA GLU A 38 8.24 6.82 -50.05
C GLU A 38 7.29 6.63 -51.25
N LYS A 39 7.79 6.91 -52.45
CA LYS A 39 7.00 6.90 -53.71
C LYS A 39 7.00 5.55 -54.40
N THR A 40 8.02 4.73 -54.17
CA THR A 40 8.10 3.39 -54.77
C THR A 40 7.35 2.38 -53.90
N MET A 41 6.41 1.63 -54.51
CA MET A 41 5.52 0.74 -53.76
C MET A 41 6.27 -0.39 -53.03
N GLU A 42 7.35 -0.91 -53.62
CA GLU A 42 8.20 -1.94 -52.98
C GLU A 42 8.90 -1.39 -51.73
N ARG A 43 9.51 -0.21 -51.83
CA ARG A 43 10.24 0.39 -50.70
C ARG A 43 9.28 0.83 -49.60
N ARG A 44 8.10 1.35 -49.94
CA ARG A 44 7.04 1.68 -48.98
C ARG A 44 6.58 0.45 -48.20
N THR A 45 6.36 -0.67 -48.89
CA THR A 45 5.95 -1.93 -48.26
C THR A 45 7.04 -2.46 -47.32
N SER A 46 8.31 -2.46 -47.76
CA SER A 46 9.44 -2.91 -46.93
C SER A 46 9.64 -2.03 -45.68
N CYS A 47 9.49 -0.71 -45.79
CA CYS A 47 9.59 0.23 -44.68
C CYS A 47 8.49 -0.05 -43.64
N LEU A 48 7.23 -0.16 -44.09
CA LEU A 48 6.10 -0.47 -43.22
C LEU A 48 6.25 -1.83 -42.53
N GLN A 49 6.77 -2.84 -43.23
CA GLN A 49 7.02 -4.15 -42.64
C GLN A 49 8.05 -4.08 -41.50
N SER A 50 9.17 -3.38 -41.70
CA SER A 50 10.19 -3.21 -40.65
C SER A 50 9.66 -2.41 -39.45
N ASN A 51 8.77 -1.44 -39.69
CA ASN A 51 8.11 -0.68 -38.65
C ASN A 51 7.16 -1.55 -37.80
N VAL A 52 6.35 -2.40 -38.44
CA VAL A 52 5.47 -3.33 -37.74
C VAL A 52 6.26 -4.34 -36.90
N ASP A 53 7.38 -4.88 -37.42
CA ASP A 53 8.25 -5.77 -36.65
C ASP A 53 8.85 -5.06 -35.43
N PHE A 54 9.31 -3.81 -35.58
CA PHE A 54 9.79 -3.00 -34.46
C PHE A 54 8.70 -2.75 -33.41
N LEU A 55 7.49 -2.38 -33.84
CA LEU A 55 6.35 -2.17 -32.96
C LEU A 55 5.97 -3.46 -32.22
N GLN A 56 5.89 -4.59 -32.90
CA GLN A 56 5.58 -5.88 -32.30
C GLN A 56 6.61 -6.27 -31.23
N LYS A 57 7.91 -6.11 -31.53
CA LYS A 57 8.99 -6.35 -30.55
C LYS A 57 8.89 -5.40 -29.35
N THR A 58 8.57 -4.14 -29.61
CA THR A 58 8.40 -3.13 -28.56
C THR A 58 7.21 -3.45 -27.66
N ILE A 59 6.06 -3.77 -28.24
CA ILE A 59 4.86 -4.20 -27.50
C ILE A 59 5.17 -5.42 -26.65
N ALA A 60 5.80 -6.46 -27.22
CA ALA A 60 6.16 -7.66 -26.48
C ALA A 60 7.10 -7.34 -25.30
N LYS A 61 8.11 -6.49 -25.51
CA LYS A 61 9.02 -6.02 -24.45
C LYS A 61 8.27 -5.27 -23.35
N LEU A 62 7.38 -4.34 -23.73
CA LEU A 62 6.57 -3.59 -22.77
C LEU A 62 5.65 -4.52 -21.99
N THR A 63 4.99 -5.47 -22.64
CA THR A 63 4.13 -6.45 -21.98
C THR A 63 4.91 -7.25 -20.93
N LEU A 64 6.11 -7.74 -21.27
CA LEU A 64 6.94 -8.48 -20.33
C LEU A 64 7.41 -7.62 -19.15
N ASP A 65 7.86 -6.39 -19.40
CA ASP A 65 8.27 -5.45 -18.34
C ASP A 65 7.12 -5.13 -17.38
N HIS A 66 5.92 -4.90 -17.90
CA HIS A 66 4.74 -4.65 -17.07
C HIS A 66 4.33 -5.89 -16.27
N GLN A 67 4.39 -7.08 -16.86
CA GLN A 67 4.09 -8.32 -16.12
C GLN A 67 5.09 -8.54 -14.98
N GLN A 68 6.39 -8.30 -15.21
CA GLN A 68 7.40 -8.36 -14.16
C GLN A 68 7.12 -7.36 -13.02
N LYS A 69 6.69 -6.14 -13.35
CA LYS A 69 6.29 -5.13 -12.35
C LYS A 69 5.06 -5.55 -11.56
N ILE A 70 4.06 -6.13 -12.22
CA ILE A 70 2.85 -6.66 -11.56
C ILE A 70 3.22 -7.80 -10.60
N ASP A 71 4.05 -8.74 -11.03
CA ASP A 71 4.51 -9.85 -10.19
C ASP A 71 5.31 -9.36 -8.97
N ALA A 72 6.19 -8.38 -9.17
CA ALA A 72 6.94 -7.76 -8.08
C ALA A 72 6.01 -7.06 -7.08
N ALA A 73 5.02 -6.31 -7.57
CA ALA A 73 4.03 -5.64 -6.72
C ALA A 73 3.17 -6.66 -5.95
N ASN A 74 2.76 -7.76 -6.57
CA ASN A 74 2.03 -8.83 -5.90
C ASN A 74 2.82 -9.44 -4.74
N ARG A 75 4.12 -9.69 -4.92
CA ARG A 75 4.99 -10.14 -3.82
C ARG A 75 5.09 -9.13 -2.67
N GLN A 76 5.14 -7.83 -3.00
CA GLN A 76 5.12 -6.78 -1.97
C GLN A 76 3.79 -6.77 -1.20
N ILE A 77 2.66 -6.96 -1.91
CA ILE A 77 1.34 -7.06 -1.28
C ILE A 77 1.28 -8.26 -0.33
N GLU A 78 1.82 -9.42 -0.71
CA GLU A 78 1.88 -10.59 0.16
C GLU A 78 2.72 -10.34 1.42
N GLY A 79 3.89 -9.71 1.28
CA GLY A 79 4.73 -9.33 2.41
C GLY A 79 4.05 -8.33 3.36
N LEU A 80 3.38 -7.32 2.81
CA LEU A 80 2.60 -6.35 3.58
C LEU A 80 1.43 -7.02 4.29
N LYS A 81 0.72 -7.94 3.64
CA LYS A 81 -0.37 -8.71 4.24
C LYS A 81 0.12 -9.53 5.44
N GLY A 82 1.28 -10.20 5.32
CA GLY A 82 1.89 -10.90 6.43
C GLY A 82 2.24 -9.98 7.60
N THR A 83 2.76 -8.79 7.31
CA THR A 83 3.06 -7.76 8.30
C THR A 83 1.79 -7.29 9.02
N VAL A 84 0.70 -7.02 8.29
CA VAL A 84 -0.59 -6.64 8.86
C VAL A 84 -1.13 -7.71 9.80
N VAL A 85 -1.08 -8.99 9.41
CA VAL A 85 -1.49 -10.10 10.28
C VAL A 85 -0.63 -10.17 11.55
N GLY A 86 0.69 -10.00 11.42
CA GLY A 86 1.60 -9.92 12.56
C GLY A 86 1.25 -8.77 13.51
N LEU A 87 1.01 -7.58 12.98
CA LEU A 87 0.59 -6.42 13.77
C LEU A 87 -0.75 -6.66 14.47
N MET A 88 -1.75 -7.22 13.77
CA MET A 88 -3.05 -7.54 14.36
C MET A 88 -2.90 -8.49 15.56
N LYS A 89 -1.99 -9.47 15.49
CA LYS A 89 -1.69 -10.35 16.63
C LYS A 89 -1.08 -9.57 17.79
N THR A 90 -0.07 -8.74 17.56
CA THR A 90 0.56 -7.93 18.63
C THR A 90 -0.43 -6.98 19.31
N VAL A 91 -1.36 -6.38 18.56
CA VAL A 91 -2.43 -5.55 19.12
C VAL A 91 -3.36 -6.37 19.99
N GLY A 92 -3.73 -7.59 19.56
CA GLY A 92 -4.53 -8.52 20.37
C GLY A 92 -3.84 -8.90 21.68
N ASP A 93 -2.55 -9.24 21.62
CA ASP A 93 -1.75 -9.60 22.80
C ASP A 93 -1.62 -8.42 23.79
N LEU A 94 -1.38 -7.21 23.28
CA LEU A 94 -1.31 -5.99 24.09
C LEU A 94 -2.66 -5.64 24.73
N GLN A 95 -3.78 -5.75 24.00
CA GLN A 95 -5.11 -5.54 24.57
C GLN A 95 -5.43 -6.56 25.67
N ALA A 96 -5.04 -7.82 25.47
CA ALA A 96 -5.21 -8.86 26.48
C ALA A 96 -4.35 -8.60 27.73
N ALA A 97 -3.09 -8.18 27.55
CA ALA A 97 -2.21 -7.79 28.65
C ALA A 97 -2.77 -6.59 29.42
N GLN A 98 -3.22 -5.54 28.72
CA GLN A 98 -3.80 -4.35 29.33
C GLN A 98 -5.03 -4.68 30.18
N LYS A 99 -5.96 -5.50 29.66
CA LYS A 99 -7.13 -5.95 30.42
C LYS A 99 -6.75 -6.71 31.69
N LYS A 100 -5.71 -7.55 31.65
CA LYS A 100 -5.23 -8.25 32.85
C LYS A 100 -4.66 -7.27 33.87
N THR A 101 -3.86 -6.31 33.42
CA THR A 101 -3.31 -5.26 34.30
C THR A 101 -4.41 -4.40 34.92
N ASP A 102 -5.43 -4.01 34.15
CA ASP A 102 -6.56 -3.23 34.65
C ASP A 102 -7.37 -4.00 35.72
N GLU A 103 -7.57 -5.30 35.52
CA GLU A 103 -8.23 -6.19 36.49
C GLU A 103 -7.40 -6.41 37.77
N ASP A 104 -6.08 -6.56 37.64
CA ASP A 104 -5.16 -6.67 38.78
C ASP A 104 -5.08 -5.36 39.59
N LEU A 105 -5.12 -4.20 38.93
CA LEU A 105 -5.15 -2.90 39.59
C LEU A 105 -6.47 -2.67 40.35
N LYS A 106 -7.62 -3.09 39.79
CA LYS A 106 -8.91 -3.05 40.50
C LYS A 106 -8.93 -3.97 41.72
N LYS A 107 -8.37 -5.18 41.63
CA LYS A 107 -8.27 -6.11 42.77
C LYS A 107 -7.35 -5.62 43.88
N LYS A 108 -6.32 -4.81 43.56
CA LYS A 108 -5.44 -4.20 44.56
C LYS A 108 -6.00 -2.92 45.19
N ALA A 109 -6.96 -2.26 44.55
CA ALA A 109 -7.66 -1.10 45.12
C ALA A 109 -8.71 -1.48 46.18
N ASP A 110 -9.17 -2.74 46.20
CA ASP A 110 -10.13 -3.29 47.18
C ASP A 110 -9.47 -4.03 48.36
N ALA A 111 -8.14 -4.04 48.46
CA ALA A 111 -7.46 -4.57 49.64
C ALA A 111 -7.52 -3.53 50.78
N PRO A 112 -8.15 -3.82 51.95
CA PRO A 112 -8.21 -2.89 53.06
C PRO A 112 -6.78 -2.54 53.53
N PRO A 113 -6.52 -1.27 53.92
CA PRO A 113 -5.25 -0.92 54.53
C PRO A 113 -5.05 -1.82 55.76
N ALA A 114 -3.95 -2.56 55.77
CA ALA A 114 -3.52 -3.30 56.95
C ALA A 114 -3.38 -2.28 58.08
N LYS A 115 -4.29 -2.37 59.06
CA LYS A 115 -4.12 -1.77 60.37
C LYS A 115 -2.93 -2.47 61.01
N ASP A 116 -1.74 -1.92 60.84
CA ASP A 116 -0.68 -2.18 61.81
C ASP A 116 -1.05 -1.45 63.09
N ALA A 117 -1.47 -2.28 64.03
CA ALA A 117 -1.76 -1.93 65.40
C ALA A 117 -0.55 -1.26 66.04
N ALA A 118 -0.80 -0.15 66.73
CA ALA A 118 0.04 0.30 67.82
C ALA A 118 0.19 -0.83 68.86
N PRO A 119 1.34 -0.90 69.53
CA PRO A 119 1.31 -1.19 70.95
C PRO A 119 1.92 0.00 71.69
N ALA A 120 1.07 0.67 72.46
CA ALA A 120 1.54 1.33 73.67
C ALA A 120 1.88 0.24 74.69
N LYS A 121 3.11 0.25 75.21
CA LYS A 121 3.38 -0.09 76.61
C LYS A 121 4.40 0.87 77.19
N GLU A 122 3.95 1.53 78.24
CA GLU A 122 4.69 2.29 79.24
C GLU A 122 5.82 1.46 79.88
N GLY A 123 6.86 2.16 80.35
CA GLY A 123 7.95 1.58 81.12
C GLY A 123 8.89 2.64 81.70
N THR A 124 8.46 3.23 82.81
CA THR A 124 9.22 4.03 83.79
C THR A 124 10.64 3.52 84.05
N LYS A 125 11.66 4.38 83.92
CA LYS A 125 12.54 4.87 85.00
C LYS A 125 13.58 5.85 84.47
#